data_AF-A0A2T6NRW2-F1
#
_entry.id   AF-A0A2T6NRW2-F1
#
_cell.length_a   1.000
_cell.length_b   1.000
_cell.length_c   1.000
_cell.angle_alpha   90.00
_cell.angle_beta   90.00
_cell.angle_gamma   90.00
#
_symmetry.space_group_name_H-M   'P 1'
#
loop_
_entity.id
_entity.type
_entity.pdbx_description
1 polymer ?
#
loop_
_entity_poly.entity_id
_entity_poly.type
_entity_poly.pdbx_seq_one_letter_code
_entity_poly.pdbx_strand_id
1 'polypeptide(L)'
;MSENAFFLRRMNDHIQYLGKLKATLEDRGDFQGSDHHSCKLGKWLDTDGPAQSSAIGNDARHIFDSILEPHQQFHQASQQALDCKKNGDTSGMEEAMTEMFKLSAKLVDILMQLDTMSRRSPT
;
A
#
# COMPACT_ATOMS: atom_id res chain seq x y z
N MET A 1 1.33 19.45 -17.55
CA MET A 1 1.07 18.88 -16.21
C MET A 1 2.01 17.71 -16.06
N SER A 2 2.82 17.67 -15.00
CA SER A 2 3.96 16.74 -14.86
C SER A 2 3.52 15.27 -15.06
N GLU A 3 4.06 14.61 -16.07
CA GLU A 3 3.84 13.19 -16.38
C GLU A 3 4.46 12.24 -15.32
N ASN A 4 5.19 12.76 -14.33
CA ASN A 4 6.12 11.97 -13.51
C ASN A 4 5.66 11.68 -12.06
N ALA A 5 4.45 12.04 -11.65
CA ALA A 5 3.99 11.86 -10.26
C ALA A 5 3.29 10.51 -9.98
N PHE A 6 3.67 9.45 -10.68
CA PHE A 6 2.95 8.17 -10.62
C PHE A 6 3.09 7.49 -9.25
N PHE A 7 4.29 7.44 -8.65
CA PHE A 7 4.48 6.85 -7.31
C PHE A 7 3.73 7.63 -6.22
N LEU A 8 3.70 8.96 -6.27
CA LEU A 8 2.91 9.77 -5.33
C LEU A 8 1.41 9.50 -5.45
N ARG A 9 0.91 9.29 -6.67
CA ARG A 9 -0.48 8.89 -6.88
C ARG A 9 -0.77 7.53 -6.26
N ARG A 10 0.16 6.58 -6.37
CA ARG A 10 0.05 5.24 -5.76
C ARG A 10 0.08 5.28 -4.24
N MET A 11 0.91 6.15 -3.68
CA MET A 11 0.92 6.42 -2.24
C MET A 11 -0.43 6.97 -1.78
N ASN A 12 -1.02 7.92 -2.53
CA ASN A 12 -2.36 8.41 -2.21
C ASN A 12 -3.43 7.32 -2.30
N ASP A 13 -3.39 6.47 -3.34
CA ASP A 13 -4.29 5.33 -3.49
C ASP A 13 -4.27 4.42 -2.23
N HIS A 14 -3.08 4.14 -1.69
CA HIS A 14 -2.88 3.38 -0.45
C HIS A 14 -3.42 4.10 0.81
N ILE A 15 -3.10 5.39 0.98
CA ILE A 15 -3.58 6.18 2.12
C ILE A 15 -5.11 6.25 2.14
N GLN A 16 -5.75 6.37 0.98
CA GLN A 16 -7.21 6.35 0.87
C GLN A 16 -7.81 5.00 1.27
N TYR A 17 -7.17 3.88 0.93
CA TYR A 17 -7.58 2.55 1.40
C TYR A 17 -7.51 2.47 2.92
N LEU A 18 -6.38 2.86 3.52
CA LEU A 18 -6.18 2.84 4.96
C LEU A 18 -7.20 3.72 5.70
N GLY A 19 -7.55 4.88 5.15
CA GLY A 19 -8.56 5.77 5.71
C GLY A 19 -9.95 5.13 5.76
N LYS A 20 -10.37 4.44 4.70
CA LYS A 20 -11.66 3.71 4.66
C LYS A 20 -11.71 2.57 5.67
N LEU A 21 -10.60 1.84 5.79
CA LEU A 21 -10.49 0.75 6.75
C LEU A 21 -10.61 1.28 8.19
N LYS A 22 -9.85 2.34 8.52
CA LYS A 22 -9.94 3.02 9.82
C LYS A 22 -11.37 3.46 10.15
N ALA A 23 -12.02 4.14 9.20
CA ALA A 23 -13.41 4.58 9.39
C ALA A 23 -14.32 3.40 9.73
N THR A 24 -14.12 2.24 9.11
CA THR A 24 -14.92 1.03 9.40
C THR A 24 -14.62 0.46 10.78
N LEU A 25 -13.36 0.38 11.19
CA LEU A 25 -12.96 -0.10 12.52
C LEU A 25 -13.50 0.81 13.65
N GLU A 26 -13.72 2.09 13.36
CA GLU A 26 -14.29 3.09 14.25
C GLU A 26 -15.83 3.24 14.13
N ASP A 27 -16.51 2.31 13.45
CA ASP A 27 -17.97 2.33 13.22
C ASP A 27 -18.48 3.58 12.46
N ARG A 28 -17.61 4.21 11.68
CA ARG A 28 -17.87 5.38 10.82
C ARG A 28 -17.92 5.04 9.33
N GLY A 29 -17.89 3.76 8.97
CA GLY A 29 -17.89 3.27 7.59
C GLY A 29 -18.24 1.79 7.50
N ASP A 30 -18.34 1.28 6.28
CA ASP A 30 -18.80 -0.08 5.95
C ASP A 30 -17.81 -0.86 5.05
N PHE A 31 -16.58 -0.35 4.89
CA PHE A 31 -15.59 -0.89 3.98
C PHE A 31 -15.03 -2.24 4.47
N GLN A 32 -15.20 -3.28 3.66
CA GLN A 32 -14.84 -4.66 4.03
C GLN A 32 -13.42 -5.08 3.62
N GLY A 33 -12.58 -4.12 3.20
CA GLY A 33 -11.28 -4.44 2.61
C GLY A 33 -11.39 -4.97 1.19
N SER A 34 -10.24 -5.29 0.60
CA SER A 34 -10.14 -6.01 -0.66
C SER A 34 -8.91 -6.91 -0.64
N ASP A 35 -8.84 -7.85 -1.57
CA ASP A 35 -7.59 -8.52 -1.88
C ASP A 35 -6.51 -7.51 -2.33
N HIS A 36 -5.25 -7.86 -2.08
CA HIS A 36 -4.10 -7.03 -2.42
C HIS A 36 -4.02 -6.73 -3.92
N HIS A 37 -4.30 -7.67 -4.83
CA HIS A 37 -4.32 -7.39 -6.28
C HIS A 37 -5.53 -6.57 -6.71
N SER A 38 -6.61 -6.58 -5.92
CA SER A 38 -7.86 -5.90 -6.27
C SER A 38 -7.89 -4.42 -5.88
N CYS A 39 -6.99 -3.98 -5.00
CA CYS A 39 -6.87 -2.58 -4.62
C CYS A 39 -6.22 -1.75 -5.74
N LYS A 40 -6.37 -0.42 -5.70
CA LYS A 40 -5.83 0.46 -6.75
C LYS A 40 -4.31 0.37 -6.87
N LEU A 41 -3.61 0.22 -5.74
CA LEU A 41 -2.17 0.02 -5.70
C LEU A 41 -1.81 -1.34 -6.32
N GLY A 42 -2.45 -2.43 -5.88
CA GLY A 42 -2.22 -3.78 -6.41
C GLY A 42 -2.42 -3.90 -7.91
N LYS A 43 -3.54 -3.37 -8.42
CA LYS A 43 -3.79 -3.33 -9.87
C LYS A 43 -2.64 -2.69 -10.63
N TRP A 44 -2.05 -1.63 -10.08
CA TRP A 44 -0.90 -0.97 -10.68
C TRP A 44 0.39 -1.78 -10.52
N LEU A 45 0.60 -2.44 -9.38
CA LEU A 45 1.73 -3.36 -9.17
C LEU A 45 1.73 -4.51 -10.19
N ASP A 46 0.56 -4.98 -10.58
CA ASP A 46 0.41 -6.06 -11.57
C ASP A 46 0.52 -5.60 -13.02
N THR A 47 0.35 -4.30 -13.29
CA THR A 47 0.23 -3.76 -14.66
C THR A 47 1.36 -2.79 -15.00
N ASP A 48 1.18 -1.49 -14.76
CA ASP A 48 2.13 -0.47 -15.22
C ASP A 48 3.41 -0.38 -14.36
N GLY A 49 3.32 -0.75 -13.08
CA GLY A 49 4.40 -0.58 -12.10
C GLY A 49 5.74 -1.23 -12.48
N PRO A 50 5.76 -2.50 -12.96
CA PRO A 50 6.98 -3.16 -13.41
C PRO A 50 7.66 -2.42 -14.57
N ALA A 51 6.88 -1.94 -15.56
CA ALA A 51 7.43 -1.22 -16.70
C ALA A 51 7.93 0.18 -16.30
N GLN A 52 7.17 0.89 -15.46
CA GLN A 52 7.52 2.24 -15.00
C GLN A 52 8.76 2.24 -14.11
N SER A 53 8.92 1.23 -13.24
CA SER A 53 10.12 1.09 -12.41
C SER A 53 11.35 0.68 -13.23
N SER A 54 11.20 -0.26 -14.18
CA SER A 54 12.28 -0.64 -15.09
C SER A 54 12.76 0.50 -15.98
N ALA A 55 11.87 1.43 -16.38
CA ALA A 55 12.26 2.61 -17.16
C ALA A 55 13.18 3.58 -16.39
N ILE A 56 13.18 3.55 -15.06
CA ILE A 56 14.08 4.36 -14.22
C ILE A 56 15.45 3.71 -14.11
N GLY A 57 15.49 2.37 -14.02
CA GLY A 57 16.72 1.57 -13.95
C GLY A 57 16.56 0.28 -13.14
N ASN A 58 17.57 -0.59 -13.21
CA ASN A 58 17.54 -1.89 -12.54
C ASN A 58 17.42 -1.78 -11.00
N ASP A 59 18.07 -0.79 -10.39
CA ASP A 59 17.98 -0.56 -8.94
C ASP A 59 16.56 -0.15 -8.53
N ALA A 60 15.91 0.70 -9.34
CA ALA A 60 14.52 1.10 -9.11
C ALA A 60 13.58 -0.09 -9.27
N ARG A 61 13.85 -0.99 -10.23
CA ARG A 61 13.08 -2.22 -10.38
C ARG A 61 13.23 -3.14 -9.17
N HIS A 62 14.45 -3.28 -8.64
CA HIS A 62 14.70 -4.09 -7.44
C HIS A 62 13.97 -3.54 -6.21
N ILE A 63 14.01 -2.22 -6.01
CA ILE A 63 13.27 -1.56 -4.93
C ILE A 63 11.76 -1.71 -5.14
N PHE A 64 11.27 -1.61 -6.38
CA PHE A 64 9.87 -1.85 -6.71
C PHE A 64 9.44 -3.27 -6.32
N ASP A 65 10.18 -4.31 -6.69
CA ASP A 65 9.80 -5.69 -6.38
C ASP A 65 9.73 -5.94 -4.85
N SER A 66 10.48 -5.18 -4.04
CA SER A 66 10.44 -5.26 -2.58
C SER A 66 9.12 -4.80 -1.94
N ILE A 67 8.23 -4.16 -2.71
CA ILE A 67 6.91 -3.73 -2.23
C ILE A 67 5.89 -4.88 -2.16
N LEU A 68 6.09 -5.95 -2.94
CA LEU A 68 5.06 -6.97 -3.18
C LEU A 68 4.69 -7.73 -1.91
N GLU A 69 5.69 -8.22 -1.18
CA GLU A 69 5.51 -8.95 0.07
C GLU A 69 4.86 -8.08 1.18
N PRO A 70 5.39 -6.89 1.54
CA PRO A 70 4.76 -6.08 2.57
C PRO A 70 3.36 -5.60 2.19
N HIS A 71 3.05 -5.51 0.89
CA HIS A 71 1.70 -5.17 0.42
C HIS A 71 0.71 -6.32 0.67
N GLN A 72 1.11 -7.55 0.37
CA GLN A 72 0.32 -8.74 0.70
C GLN A 72 0.10 -8.84 2.22
N GLN A 73 1.16 -8.69 3.02
CA GLN A 73 1.08 -8.73 4.48
C GLN A 73 0.17 -7.62 5.03
N PHE A 74 0.21 -6.42 4.46
CA PHE A 74 -0.65 -5.31 4.86
C PHE A 74 -2.13 -5.67 4.70
N HIS A 75 -2.49 -6.32 3.59
CA HIS A 75 -3.85 -6.76 3.33
C HIS A 75 -4.29 -7.91 4.26
N GLN A 76 -3.38 -8.84 4.58
CA GLN A 76 -3.63 -9.88 5.58
C GLN A 76 -3.91 -9.28 6.96
N ALA A 77 -3.08 -8.34 7.41
CA ALA A 77 -3.28 -7.62 8.68
C ALA A 77 -4.57 -6.79 8.68
N SER A 78 -4.91 -6.15 7.55
CA SER A 78 -6.16 -5.40 7.39
C SER A 78 -7.39 -6.31 7.54
N GLN A 79 -7.35 -7.50 6.93
CA GLN A 79 -8.43 -8.48 7.02
C GLN A 79 -8.56 -9.00 8.45
N GLN A 80 -7.44 -9.33 9.10
CA GLN A 80 -7.43 -9.75 10.50
C GLN A 80 -8.05 -8.69 11.42
N ALA A 81 -7.74 -7.40 11.23
CA ALA A 81 -8.33 -6.33 12.02
C ALA A 81 -9.86 -6.26 11.87
N LEU A 82 -10.37 -6.43 10.64
CA LEU A 82 -11.82 -6.45 10.37
C LEU A 82 -12.50 -7.67 11.00
N ASP A 83 -11.85 -8.83 10.97
CA ASP A 83 -12.39 -10.06 11.53
C ASP A 83 -12.40 -10.01 13.08
N CYS A 84 -11.34 -9.49 13.70
CA CYS A 84 -11.31 -9.20 15.13
C CYS A 84 -12.42 -8.21 15.54
N LYS A 85 -12.62 -7.13 14.76
CA LYS A 85 -13.73 -6.18 14.97
C LYS A 85 -15.10 -6.88 14.93
N LYS A 86 -15.34 -7.74 13.95
CA LYS A 86 -16.60 -8.51 13.82
C LYS A 86 -16.83 -9.45 15.01
N ASN A 87 -15.75 -10.00 15.56
CA ASN A 87 -15.80 -10.94 16.68
C ASN A 87 -15.77 -10.26 18.06
N GLY A 88 -15.65 -8.92 18.12
CA GLY A 88 -15.50 -8.19 19.38
C GLY A 88 -14.14 -8.39 20.07
N ASP A 89 -13.15 -8.89 19.35
CA ASP A 89 -11.78 -9.09 19.84
C ASP A 89 -10.96 -7.80 19.71
N THR A 90 -11.06 -6.95 20.74
CA THR A 90 -10.34 -5.67 20.76
C THR A 90 -8.82 -5.85 20.76
N SER A 91 -8.29 -6.84 21.49
CA SER A 91 -6.85 -7.07 21.58
C SER A 91 -6.27 -7.49 20.23
N GLY A 92 -6.88 -8.47 19.58
CA GLY A 92 -6.45 -8.92 18.24
C GLY A 92 -6.60 -7.82 17.19
N MET A 93 -7.63 -6.97 17.30
CA MET A 93 -7.79 -5.80 16.42
C MET A 93 -6.64 -4.80 16.58
N GLU A 94 -6.24 -4.48 17.82
CA GLU A 94 -5.14 -3.55 18.10
C GLU A 94 -3.78 -4.09 17.62
N GLU A 95 -3.52 -5.38 17.81
CA GLU A 95 -2.33 -6.07 17.30
C GLU A 95 -2.27 -6.04 15.77
N ALA A 96 -3.38 -6.42 15.11
CA ALA A 96 -3.49 -6.40 13.66
C ALA A 96 -3.34 -4.97 13.10
N MET A 97 -3.94 -3.97 13.75
CA MET A 97 -3.76 -2.57 13.37
C MET A 97 -2.31 -2.10 13.52
N THR A 98 -1.64 -2.49 14.59
CA THR A 98 -0.22 -2.16 14.81
C THR A 98 0.65 -2.71 13.69
N GLU A 99 0.45 -3.97 13.31
CA GLU A 99 1.18 -4.60 12.22
C GLU A 99 0.86 -3.93 10.88
N MET A 100 -0.42 -3.65 10.63
CA MET A 100 -0.87 -2.92 9.46
C MET A 100 -0.20 -1.54 9.34
N PHE A 101 -0.03 -0.78 10.42
CA PHE A 101 0.67 0.52 10.37
C PHE A 101 2.16 0.39 10.07
N LYS A 102 2.84 -0.60 10.64
CA LYS A 102 4.26 -0.86 10.34
C LYS A 102 4.44 -1.17 8.85
N LEU A 103 3.61 -2.05 8.32
CA LEU A 103 3.64 -2.43 6.90
C LEU A 103 3.28 -1.25 6.02
N SER A 104 2.28 -0.45 6.40
CA SER A 104 1.92 0.78 5.68
C SER A 104 3.08 1.78 5.64
N ALA A 105 3.84 1.94 6.73
CA ALA A 105 5.00 2.81 6.74
C ALA A 105 6.08 2.32 5.77
N LYS A 106 6.31 0.99 5.71
CA LYS A 106 7.23 0.37 4.76
C LYS A 106 6.80 0.58 3.30
N LEU A 107 5.52 0.44 2.99
CA LEU A 107 4.98 0.69 1.65
C LEU A 107 5.16 2.16 1.22
N VAL A 108 4.87 3.09 2.11
CA VAL A 108 5.05 4.54 1.87
C VAL A 108 6.53 4.86 1.64
N ASP A 109 7.42 4.31 2.46
CA ASP A 109 8.86 4.52 2.32
C ASP A 109 9.38 4.03 0.95
N ILE A 110 9.01 2.82 0.54
CA ILE A 110 9.39 2.28 -0.79
C ILE A 110 8.90 3.19 -1.92
N LEU A 111 7.64 3.61 -1.89
CA LEU A 111 7.07 4.51 -2.91
C LEU A 111 7.78 5.88 -2.94
N MET A 112 8.16 6.41 -1.77
CA MET A 112 8.92 7.67 -1.67
C MET A 112 10.36 7.53 -2.19
N GLN A 113 11.01 6.39 -1.93
CA GLN A 113 12.33 6.09 -2.48
C GLN A 113 12.28 6.05 -4.01
N LEU A 114 11.31 5.33 -4.58
CA LEU A 114 11.11 5.23 -6.03
C LEU A 114 10.79 6.60 -6.66
N ASP A 115 9.93 7.39 -6.03
CA ASP A 115 9.64 8.76 -6.45
C ASP A 115 10.91 9.64 -6.46
N THR A 116 11.78 9.49 -5.47
CA THR A 116 13.05 10.20 -5.40
C THR A 116 14.01 9.77 -6.51
N MET A 117 14.08 8.47 -6.83
CA MET A 117 14.89 7.95 -7.93
C MET A 117 14.40 8.47 -9.28
N SER A 118 13.08 8.47 -9.51
CA SER A 118 12.47 8.93 -10.77
C SER A 118 12.79 10.40 -11.10
N ARG A 119 13.01 11.23 -10.06
CA ARG A 119 13.36 12.64 -10.21
C ARG A 119 14.86 12.88 -10.41
N ARG A 120 15.70 11.88 -10.11
CA ARG A 120 17.17 11.96 -10.18
C ARG A 120 17.74 11.32 -11.45
N SER A 121 17.00 10.47 -12.15
CA SER A 121 17.45 9.89 -13.42
C SER A 121 17.61 10.99 -14.48
N PRO A 122 18.83 11.22 -15.02
CA PRO A 122 18.99 12.10 -16.18
C PRO A 122 18.37 11.40 -17.39
N THR A 123 17.56 12.15 -18.15
CA THR A 123 17.01 11.76 -19.46
C THR A 123 18.10 11.36 -20.44
#